data_AF-C1EIA0-F1
#
_entry.id   AF-C1EIA0-F1
#
_cell.length_a   1.000
_cell.length_b   1.000
_cell.length_c   1.000
_cell.angle_alpha   90.00
_cell.angle_beta   90.00
_cell.angle_gamma   90.00
#
_symmetry.space_group_name_H-M   'P 1'
#
loop_
_entity.id
_entity.type
_entity.pdbx_description
1 polymer ?
#
loop_
_entity_poly.entity_id
_entity_poly.type
_entity_poly.pdbx_seq_one_letter_code
_entity_poly.pdbx_strand_id
1 'polypeptide(L)'
;YVITADIPGANRDMVEVSVDEDRVLHIVDERADRHEERGGSDEDGAKYVVYNRSFGRFERNFQLPQDVEDGAVDATMKHGVLVVRLPKKKE
;
A
#
# COMPACT_ATOMS: atom_id res chain seq x y z
N TYR A 1 -13.63 -1.17 -12.30
CA TYR A 1 -13.09 -2.19 -11.39
C TYR A 1 -12.73 -1.57 -10.05
N VAL A 2 -12.61 -2.39 -9.01
CA VAL A 2 -12.19 -1.97 -7.67
C VAL A 2 -11.15 -2.96 -7.16
N ILE A 3 -10.06 -2.45 -6.60
CA ILE A 3 -9.04 -3.22 -5.89
C ILE A 3 -9.02 -2.75 -4.44
N THR A 4 -9.04 -3.69 -3.51
CA THR A 4 -8.98 -3.42 -2.07
C THR A 4 -7.78 -4.15 -1.47
N ALA A 5 -7.03 -3.48 -0.61
CA ALA A 5 -5.85 -4.04 0.03
C ALA A 5 -5.75 -3.60 1.49
N ASP A 6 -5.52 -4.56 2.38
CA ASP A 6 -5.15 -4.28 3.76
C ASP A 6 -3.68 -3.86 3.81
N ILE A 7 -3.45 -2.67 4.36
CA ILE A 7 -2.15 -2.05 4.61
C ILE A 7 -2.17 -1.44 6.03
N PRO A 8 -2.28 -2.29 7.06
CA PRO A 8 -2.46 -1.82 8.43
C PRO A 8 -1.23 -1.07 8.93
N GLY A 9 -1.46 0.04 9.63
CA GLY A 9 -0.40 0.87 10.23
C GLY A 9 0.29 1.83 9.26
N ALA A 10 -0.06 1.82 7.97
CA ALA A 10 0.38 2.84 7.02
C ALA A 10 -0.60 4.03 7.03
N ASN A 11 -0.08 5.22 6.78
CA ASN A 11 -0.87 6.39 6.42
C ASN A 11 -0.85 6.57 4.89
N ARG A 12 -1.59 7.57 4.37
CA ARG A 12 -1.64 7.84 2.92
C ARG A 12 -0.26 8.13 2.34
N ASP A 13 0.60 8.82 3.09
CA ASP A 13 1.91 9.29 2.61
C ASP A 13 2.94 8.16 2.53
N MET A 14 2.66 7.01 3.15
CA MET A 14 3.50 5.80 3.08
C MET A 14 3.17 4.90 1.89
N VAL A 15 2.07 5.18 1.16
CA VAL A 15 1.59 4.32 0.07
C VAL A 15 1.65 5.08 -1.26
N GLU A 16 2.41 4.55 -2.20
CA GLU A 16 2.44 5.00 -3.58
C GLU A 16 1.56 4.11 -4.46
N VAL A 17 0.74 4.74 -5.30
CA VAL A 17 -0.10 4.07 -6.30
C VAL A 17 0.18 4.71 -7.65
N SER A 18 0.65 3.89 -8.59
CA SER A 18 1.00 4.34 -9.95
C SER A 18 0.61 3.30 -11.00
N VAL A 19 0.44 3.75 -12.24
CA VAL A 19 0.21 2.87 -13.39
C VAL A 19 1.29 3.18 -14.42
N ASP A 20 1.96 2.14 -14.91
CA ASP A 20 3.01 2.27 -15.92
C ASP A 20 2.47 2.20 -17.36
N GLU A 21 3.37 2.32 -18.34
CA GLU A 21 3.05 2.29 -19.77
C GLU A 21 2.51 0.91 -20.23
N ASP A 22 2.88 -0.16 -19.54
CA ASP A 22 2.42 -1.53 -19.78
C ASP A 22 1.06 -1.83 -19.12
N ARG A 23 0.41 -0.80 -18.54
CA ARG A 23 -0.87 -0.88 -17.85
C ARG A 23 -0.83 -1.79 -16.63
N VAL A 24 0.30 -1.80 -15.92
CA VAL A 24 0.44 -2.46 -14.62
C VAL A 24 0.21 -1.43 -13.53
N LEU A 25 -0.75 -1.71 -12.65
CA LEU A 25 -0.95 -0.95 -11.41
C LEU A 25 0.06 -1.43 -10.37
N HIS A 26 0.89 -0.51 -9.88
CA HIS A 26 1.85 -0.72 -8.80
C HIS A 26 1.29 -0.13 -7.51
N ILE A 27 1.27 -0.92 -6.45
CA ILE A 27 0.96 -0.48 -5.09
C ILE A 27 2.19 -0.77 -4.24
N VAL A 28 2.85 0.30 -3.78
CA VAL A 28 4.08 0.23 -2.98
C VAL A 28 3.82 0.85 -1.61
N ASP A 29 4.17 0.13 -0.55
CA ASP A 29 4.18 0.62 0.84
C ASP A 29 5.57 0.37 1.43
N GLU A 30 6.13 1.33 2.15
CA GLU A 30 7.44 1.18 2.80
C GLU A 30 7.33 1.41 4.31
N ARG A 31 7.78 0.43 5.08
CA ARG A 31 7.72 0.44 6.54
C ARG A 31 9.12 0.42 7.10
N ALA A 32 9.48 1.47 7.86
CA ALA A 32 10.75 1.50 8.58
C ALA A 32 10.85 0.36 9.60
N ASP A 33 12.03 -0.27 9.69
CA ASP A 33 12.33 -1.21 10.76
C ASP A 33 12.69 -0.48 12.06
N ARG A 34 11.66 -0.08 12.79
CA ARG A 34 11.88 0.56 14.10
C ARG A 34 12.20 -0.43 15.21
N HIS A 35 12.07 -1.74 14.98
CA HIS A 35 12.25 -2.74 16.02
C HIS A 35 13.73 -2.98 16.29
N GLU A 36 14.54 -3.22 15.25
CA GLU A 36 15.98 -3.35 15.41
C GLU A 36 16.64 -2.05 15.84
N GLU A 37 16.24 -0.90 15.27
CA GLU A 37 16.78 0.42 15.62
C GLU A 37 16.62 0.76 17.11
N ARG A 38 15.57 0.26 17.76
CA ARG A 38 15.26 0.50 19.18
C ARG A 38 15.72 -0.63 20.11
N GLY A 39 16.54 -1.56 19.60
CA GLY A 39 17.04 -2.68 20.38
C GLY A 39 15.94 -3.57 20.94
N GLY A 40 14.85 -3.75 20.18
CA GLY A 40 13.69 -4.56 20.60
C GLY A 40 12.79 -3.88 21.64
N SER A 41 12.77 -2.55 21.68
CA SER A 41 11.88 -1.77 22.56
C SER A 41 10.92 -0.87 21.75
N ASP A 42 9.77 -0.53 22.34
CA ASP A 42 8.81 0.39 21.75
C ASP A 42 9.20 1.87 21.96
N GLU A 43 8.28 2.79 21.60
CA GLU A 43 8.51 4.24 21.69
C GLU A 43 8.64 4.76 23.12
N ASP A 44 8.08 4.03 24.08
CA ASP A 44 8.11 4.37 25.50
C ASP A 44 9.22 3.61 26.26
N GLY A 45 10.02 2.80 25.55
CA GLY A 45 11.15 2.04 26.08
C GLY A 45 10.77 0.68 26.67
N ALA A 46 9.54 0.20 26.46
CA ALA A 46 9.14 -1.13 26.89
C ALA A 46 9.68 -2.19 25.93
N LYS A 47 10.25 -3.28 26.46
CA LYS A 47 10.76 -4.39 25.64
C LYS A 47 9.62 -5.22 25.06
N TYR A 48 9.72 -5.52 23.77
CA TYR A 48 8.80 -6.46 23.13
C TYR A 48 9.02 -7.87 23.67
N VAL A 49 7.94 -8.54 24.07
CA VAL A 49 7.96 -9.98 24.36
C VAL A 49 7.99 -10.78 23.05
N VAL A 50 7.24 -10.33 22.03
CA VAL A 50 7.19 -10.88 20.67
C VAL A 50 6.91 -9.73 19.70
N TYR A 51 7.54 -9.74 18.53
CA TYR A 51 7.29 -8.78 17.46
C TYR A 51 6.98 -9.50 16.14
N ASN A 52 5.69 -9.59 15.79
CA ASN A 52 5.18 -10.22 14.57
C ASN A 52 4.66 -9.17 13.57
N ARG A 53 5.43 -8.11 13.37
CA ARG A 53 5.13 -7.10 12.36
C ARG A 53 6.21 -7.12 11.30
N SER A 54 5.77 -7.22 10.06
CA SER A 54 6.64 -7.10 8.90
C SER A 54 7.06 -5.65 8.71
N PHE A 55 8.33 -5.43 8.37
CA PHE A 55 8.91 -4.15 7.97
C PHE A 55 9.54 -4.28 6.57
N GLY A 56 9.97 -3.17 5.99
CA GLY A 56 10.53 -3.08 4.64
C GLY A 56 9.52 -2.65 3.59
N ARG A 57 9.91 -2.83 2.32
CA ARG A 57 9.13 -2.47 1.13
C ARG A 57 8.18 -3.60 0.74
N PHE A 58 6.90 -3.31 0.68
CA PHE A 58 5.84 -4.18 0.19
C PHE A 58 5.39 -3.66 -1.17
N GLU A 59 5.38 -4.53 -2.18
CA GLU A 59 4.97 -4.19 -3.54
C GLU A 59 3.95 -5.22 -4.04
N ARG A 60 2.87 -4.74 -4.63
CA ARG A 60 1.85 -5.58 -5.28
C ARG A 60 1.47 -4.97 -6.62
N ASN A 61 1.58 -5.81 -7.66
CA ASN A 61 1.41 -5.38 -9.04
C ASN A 61 0.24 -6.12 -9.70
N PHE A 62 -0.60 -5.38 -10.42
CA PHE A 62 -1.82 -5.91 -11.04
C PHE A 62 -1.92 -5.46 -12.50
N GLN A 63 -1.99 -6.42 -13.42
CA GLN A 63 -2.27 -6.11 -14.83
C GLN A 63 -3.71 -5.58 -14.95
N LEU A 64 -3.86 -4.38 -15.52
CA LEU A 64 -5.17 -3.79 -15.71
C LEU A 64 -5.90 -4.37 -16.93
N PRO A 65 -7.22 -4.59 -16.84
CA PRO A 65 -8.05 -4.91 -17.99
C PRO A 65 -8.01 -3.85 -19.08
N GLN A 66 -8.22 -4.27 -20.33
CA GLN A 66 -8.10 -3.37 -21.48
C GLN A 66 -9.13 -2.22 -21.48
N ASP A 67 -10.29 -2.45 -20.87
CA ASP A 67 -11.42 -1.53 -20.79
C ASP A 67 -11.32 -0.52 -19.63
N VAL A 68 -10.22 -0.47 -18.88
CA VAL A 68 -9.96 0.58 -17.88
C VAL A 68 -9.58 1.90 -18.57
N GLU A 69 -10.15 3.02 -18.12
CA GLU A 69 -9.77 4.36 -18.58
C GLU A 69 -8.40 4.77 -18.03
N ASP A 70 -7.48 5.03 -18.94
CA ASP A 70 -6.09 5.33 -18.59
C ASP A 70 -5.99 6.74 -17.98
N GLY A 71 -5.24 6.90 -16.89
CA GLY A 71 -5.07 8.18 -16.19
C GLY A 71 -6.21 8.59 -15.23
N ALA A 72 -7.33 7.86 -15.20
CA ALA A 72 -8.47 8.14 -14.33
C ALA A 72 -8.51 7.27 -13.05
N VAL A 73 -7.34 7.01 -12.43
CA VAL A 73 -7.24 6.18 -11.22
C VAL A 73 -7.52 7.03 -9.98
N ASP A 74 -8.48 6.60 -9.16
CA ASP A 74 -8.76 7.19 -7.85
C ASP A 74 -8.38 6.23 -6.73
N ALA A 75 -7.67 6.72 -5.72
CA ALA A 75 -7.20 5.92 -4.59
C ALA A 75 -7.55 6.61 -3.27
N THR A 76 -8.16 5.84 -2.36
CA THR A 76 -8.52 6.32 -1.03
C THR A 76 -8.00 5.37 0.03
N MET A 77 -7.57 5.91 1.17
CA MET A 77 -7.06 5.13 2.28
C MET A 77 -7.81 5.50 3.55
N LYS A 78 -8.37 4.50 4.24
CA LYS A 78 -9.13 4.70 5.48
C LYS A 78 -8.92 3.52 6.42
N HIS A 79 -8.56 3.82 7.67
CA HIS A 79 -8.34 2.81 8.73
C HIS A 79 -7.40 1.65 8.32
N GLY A 80 -6.34 1.95 7.57
CA GLY A 80 -5.38 0.93 7.12
C GLY A 80 -5.86 0.09 5.93
N VAL A 81 -6.94 0.50 5.25
CA VAL A 81 -7.42 -0.16 4.03
C VAL A 81 -7.28 0.81 2.86
N LEU A 82 -6.60 0.36 1.80
CA LEU A 82 -6.51 1.04 0.51
C LEU A 82 -7.64 0.55 -0.41
N VAL A 83 -8.33 1.50 -1.05
CA VAL A 83 -9.32 1.24 -2.08
C VAL A 83 -8.94 2.00 -3.34
N VAL A 84 -8.64 1.27 -4.41
CA VAL A 84 -8.33 1.81 -5.74
C VAL A 84 -9.53 1.58 -6.66
N ARG A 85 -10.03 2.67 -7.25
CA ARG A 85 -11.15 2.68 -8.20
C ARG A 85 -10.63 2.95 -9.60
N LEU A 86 -11.00 2.05 -10.51
CA LEU A 86 -10.56 2.04 -11.89
C LEU A 86 -11.80 2.18 -12.79
N PRO A 87 -12.15 3.38 -13.26
CA PRO A 87 -13.29 3.58 -14.14
C PRO A 87 -13.06 2.85 -15.47
N LYS A 88 -14.16 2.45 -16.10
CA LYS A 88 -14.11 1.86 -17.44
C LYS A 88 -14.17 2.99 -18.48
N LYS A 89 -13.53 2.77 -19.64
CA LYS A 89 -13.67 3.65 -20.80
C LYS A 89 -15.16 3.79 -21.14
N LYS A 90 -15.62 5.01 -21.36
CA LYS A 90 -16.97 5.25 -21.90
C LYS A 90 -17.03 4.68 -23.32
N GLU A 91 -18.13 4.02 -23.65
CA GLU A 91 -18.42 3.55 -25.02
C GLU A 91 -18.47 4.72 -26.02
#